data_AF-A0A8S2SDH9-F1
#
_entry.id   AF-A0A8S2SDH9-F1
#
_cell.length_a   1.000
_cell.length_b   1.000
_cell.length_c   1.000
_cell.angle_alpha   90.00
_cell.angle_beta   90.00
_cell.angle_gamma   90.00
#
_symmetry.space_group_name_H-M   'P 1'
#
loop_
_entity.id
_entity.type
_entity.pdbx_description
1 polymer ?
#
loop_
_entity_poly.entity_id
_entity_poly.type
_entity_poly.pdbx_seq_one_letter_code
_entity_poly.pdbx_strand_id
1 'polypeptide(L)'
;MCHSLEQARHLSRTVDETGRTLCLTHAYTGYPMVKQPRQMILRFDIGLVRKVYVEYQQGWLSHDNVNSKQTQWRLDPKQSGPSGCLGDIGVHAFNLA
;
A
#
# COMPACT_ATOMS: atom_id res chain seq x y z
N MET A 1 -7.79 -1.15 1.86
CA MET A 1 -8.62 -0.72 3.00
C MET A 1 -9.99 -0.24 2.54
N CYS A 2 -10.05 0.72 1.62
CA CYS A 2 -11.29 1.16 0.96
C CYS A 2 -11.10 1.15 -0.55
N HIS A 3 -12.20 1.15 -1.32
CA HIS A 3 -12.17 1.15 -2.79
C HIS A 3 -12.49 2.53 -3.38
N SER A 4 -12.90 3.50 -2.55
CA SER A 4 -13.16 4.88 -2.97
C SER A 4 -12.74 5.90 -1.90
N LEU A 5 -12.52 7.14 -2.34
CA LEU A 5 -12.23 8.27 -1.45
C LEU A 5 -13.40 8.56 -0.50
N GLU A 6 -14.64 8.38 -0.96
CA GLU A 6 -15.83 8.56 -0.14
C GLU A 6 -15.85 7.59 1.04
N GLN A 7 -15.58 6.30 0.78
CA GLN A 7 -15.47 5.28 1.83
C GLN A 7 -14.33 5.62 2.81
N ALA A 8 -13.18 6.06 2.30
CA ALA A 8 -12.05 6.45 3.15
C ALA A 8 -12.38 7.65 4.05
N ARG A 9 -13.09 8.66 3.52
CA ARG A 9 -13.57 9.82 4.31
C ARG A 9 -14.62 9.42 5.33
N HIS A 10 -15.50 8.48 5.01
CA HIS A 10 -16.44 7.93 5.97
C HIS A 10 -15.72 7.20 7.11
N LEU A 11 -14.76 6.33 6.78
CA LEU A 11 -13.95 5.64 7.78
C LEU A 11 -13.18 6.60 8.69
N SER A 12 -12.59 7.68 8.13
CA SER A 12 -11.92 8.73 8.91
C SER A 12 -12.85 9.34 9.96
N ARG A 13 -14.09 9.71 9.55
CA ARG A 13 -15.08 10.26 10.48
C ARG A 13 -15.41 9.26 11.60
N THR A 14 -15.59 7.98 11.28
CA THR A 14 -15.86 6.96 12.28
C THR A 14 -14.70 6.78 13.27
N VAL A 15 -13.46 6.89 12.81
CA VAL A 15 -12.27 6.87 13.68
C VAL A 15 -12.29 8.06 14.65
N ASP A 16 -12.57 9.26 14.13
CA ASP A 16 -12.64 10.48 14.94
C ASP A 16 -13.78 10.42 15.97
N GLU A 17 -14.96 9.93 15.57
CA GLU A 17 -16.14 9.80 16.44
C GLU A 17 -15.97 8.74 17.54
N THR A 18 -15.30 7.63 17.23
CA THR A 18 -15.14 6.52 18.18
C THR A 18 -13.90 6.64 19.06
N GLY A 19 -12.94 7.50 18.69
CA GLY A 19 -11.64 7.64 19.37
C GLY A 19 -10.77 6.37 19.31
N ARG A 20 -11.11 5.40 18.46
CA ARG A 20 -10.38 4.13 18.34
C ARG A 20 -9.20 4.27 17.40
N THR A 21 -8.10 3.60 17.72
CA THR A 21 -6.95 3.52 16.82
C THR A 21 -7.27 2.63 15.62
N LEU A 22 -7.13 3.19 14.41
CA LEU A 22 -7.16 2.45 13.17
C LEU A 22 -5.74 2.06 12.76
N CYS A 23 -5.48 0.76 12.62
CA CYS A 23 -4.21 0.23 12.14
C CYS A 23 -4.38 -0.35 10.74
N LEU A 24 -3.53 0.08 9.80
CA LEU A 24 -3.45 -0.49 8.46
C LEU A 24 -2.19 -1.37 8.34
N THR A 25 -2.35 -2.56 7.78
CA THR A 25 -1.28 -3.57 7.66
C THR A 25 -0.34 -3.32 6.49
N HIS A 26 0.31 -2.14 6.45
CA HIS A 26 1.45 -1.91 5.56
C HIS A 26 2.71 -2.60 6.10
N ALA A 27 2.73 -3.93 5.99
CA ALA A 27 3.74 -4.78 6.62
C ALA A 27 5.18 -4.45 6.22
N TYR A 28 5.41 -3.94 5.00
CA TYR A 28 6.74 -3.56 4.52
C TYR A 28 7.44 -2.52 5.40
N THR A 29 6.69 -1.66 6.11
CA THR A 29 7.25 -0.70 7.09
C THR A 29 7.92 -1.37 8.29
N GLY A 30 7.62 -2.65 8.52
CA GLY A 30 8.19 -3.45 9.60
C GLY A 30 9.66 -3.82 9.37
N TYR A 31 10.13 -3.85 8.11
CA TYR A 31 11.48 -4.32 7.78
C TYR A 31 12.57 -3.39 8.35
N PRO A 32 13.63 -3.93 8.99
CA PRO A 32 14.76 -3.11 9.47
C PRO A 32 15.39 -2.26 8.36
N MET A 33 15.45 -2.81 7.13
CA MET A 33 15.97 -2.13 5.95
C MET A 33 15.10 -0.96 5.46
N VAL A 34 13.87 -0.81 5.95
CA VAL A 34 13.05 0.40 5.75
C VAL A 34 13.25 1.38 6.91
N LYS A 35 13.31 0.86 8.13
CA LYS A 35 13.47 1.69 9.34
C LYS A 35 14.83 2.38 9.39
N GLN A 36 15.90 1.73 8.95
CA GLN A 36 17.25 2.30 8.96
C GLN A 36 17.39 3.53 8.04
N PRO A 37 17.05 3.46 6.73
CA PRO A 37 17.03 4.64 5.86
C PRO A 37 16.14 5.77 6.37
N ARG A 38 14.96 5.45 6.94
CA ARG A 38 14.10 6.46 7.57
C ARG A 38 14.85 7.25 8.66
N GLN A 39 15.60 6.57 9.52
CA GLN A 39 16.38 7.24 10.55
C GLN A 39 17.56 8.04 9.98
N MET A 40 18.21 7.55 8.92
CA MET A 40 19.28 8.27 8.23
C MET A 40 18.77 9.57 7.60
N ILE A 41 17.58 9.55 6.99
CA ILE A 41 16.92 10.74 6.43
C ILE A 41 16.60 11.74 7.55
N LEU A 42 16.03 11.28 8.67
CA LEU A 42 15.71 12.15 9.82
C LEU A 42 16.94 12.79 10.46
N ARG A 43 18.09 12.11 10.43
CA ARG A 43 19.38 12.64 10.91
C ARG A 43 20.12 13.47 9.85
N PHE A 44 19.57 13.59 8.64
CA PHE A 44 20.19 14.30 7.52
C PHE A 44 21.49 13.64 7.00
N ASP A 45 21.70 12.34 7.26
CA ASP A 45 22.93 11.61 6.92
C ASP A 45 23.21 11.59 5.39
N ILE A 46 22.17 11.71 4.56
CA ILE A 46 22.26 11.73 3.09
C ILE A 46 22.00 13.12 2.48
N GLY A 47 21.85 14.15 3.32
CA GLY A 47 21.46 15.49 2.90
C GLY A 47 20.00 15.60 2.46
N LEU A 48 19.71 16.64 1.65
CA LEU A 48 18.36 16.88 1.12
C LEU A 48 18.00 15.83 0.07
N VAL A 49 16.91 15.08 0.33
CA VAL A 49 16.32 14.17 -0.66
C VAL A 49 15.77 14.98 -1.82
N ARG A 50 16.27 14.69 -3.03
CA ARG A 50 15.82 15.38 -4.27
C ARG A 50 14.87 14.54 -5.09
N LYS A 51 14.95 13.21 -4.98
CA LYS A 51 14.19 12.28 -5.79
C LYS A 51 14.00 10.97 -5.05
N VAL A 52 12.81 10.40 -5.19
CA VAL A 52 12.46 9.08 -4.66
C VAL A 52 11.95 8.24 -5.82
N TYR A 53 12.41 6.99 -5.86
CA TYR A 53 11.95 5.99 -6.81
C TYR A 53 11.58 4.75 -6.02
N VAL A 54 10.39 4.24 -6.28
CA VAL A 54 9.92 2.99 -5.68
C VAL A 54 9.26 2.18 -6.77
N GLU A 55 9.64 0.92 -6.85
CA GLU A 55 9.05 -0.05 -7.74
C GLU A 55 8.64 -1.26 -6.92
N TYR A 56 7.47 -1.81 -7.22
CA TYR A 56 7.05 -3.09 -6.68
C TYR A 56 6.65 -3.99 -7.84
N GLN A 57 7.60 -4.79 -8.29
CA GLN A 57 7.44 -5.65 -9.45
C GLN A 57 6.95 -7.04 -9.01
N GLN A 58 5.97 -7.57 -9.73
CA GLN A 58 5.41 -8.89 -9.51
C GLN A 58 5.17 -9.60 -10.84
N GLY A 59 5.52 -10.89 -10.91
CA GLY A 59 5.34 -11.73 -12.11
C GLY A 59 4.20 -12.74 -11.99
N TRP A 60 3.44 -12.78 -10.89
CA TRP A 60 2.49 -13.88 -10.66
C TRP A 60 1.32 -13.93 -11.66
N LEU A 61 1.01 -12.81 -12.33
CA LEU A 61 0.03 -12.71 -13.42
C LEU A 61 0.64 -12.85 -14.82
N SER A 62 1.96 -13.09 -14.95
CA SER A 62 2.60 -13.21 -16.26
C SER A 62 2.35 -14.55 -16.96
N HIS A 63 1.65 -15.49 -16.30
CA HIS A 63 1.30 -16.80 -16.84
C HIS A 63 -0.22 -17.01 -16.84
N ASP A 64 -0.74 -17.76 -17.81
CA ASP A 64 -2.18 -17.98 -18.06
C ASP A 64 -2.93 -18.82 -17.01
N ASN A 65 -2.40 -18.98 -15.80
CA ASN A 65 -3.05 -19.74 -14.74
C ASN A 65 -4.07 -18.87 -13.97
N VAL A 66 -4.99 -18.27 -14.74
CA VAL A 66 -6.00 -17.30 -14.28
C VAL A 66 -7.07 -17.92 -13.37
N ASN A 67 -7.11 -19.26 -13.32
CA ASN A 67 -8.12 -20.03 -12.59
C ASN A 67 -7.78 -20.31 -11.12
N SER A 68 -6.71 -19.72 -10.58
CA SER A 68 -6.44 -19.81 -9.14
C SER A 68 -7.42 -18.93 -8.34
N LYS A 69 -7.77 -19.37 -7.12
CA LYS A 69 -8.58 -18.56 -6.19
C LYS A 69 -7.95 -17.19 -5.93
N GLN A 70 -6.62 -17.09 -5.91
CA GLN A 70 -5.91 -15.83 -5.67
C GLN A 70 -6.05 -14.85 -6.83
N THR A 71 -6.20 -15.36 -8.05
CA THR A 71 -6.32 -14.57 -9.28
C THR A 71 -7.74 -14.07 -9.47
N GLN A 72 -8.74 -14.93 -9.26
CA GLN A 72 -10.13 -14.64 -9.60
C GLN A 72 -10.70 -13.38 -8.92
N TRP A 73 -10.51 -13.21 -7.61
CA TRP A 73 -11.05 -12.04 -6.91
C TRP A 73 -10.24 -10.76 -7.19
N ARG A 74 -8.92 -10.87 -7.40
CA ARG A 74 -8.06 -9.71 -7.70
C ARG A 74 -8.35 -9.11 -9.06
N LEU A 75 -8.79 -9.94 -10.01
CA LEU A 75 -9.17 -9.51 -11.36
C LEU A 75 -10.65 -9.12 -11.49
N ASP A 76 -11.47 -9.27 -10.44
CA ASP A 76 -12.87 -8.85 -10.42
C ASP A 76 -13.00 -7.46 -9.77
N PRO A 77 -13.28 -6.38 -10.53
CA PRO A 77 -13.40 -5.02 -10.00
C PRO A 77 -14.51 -4.84 -8.97
N LYS A 78 -15.51 -5.74 -8.96
CA LYS A 78 -16.56 -5.73 -7.92
C LYS A 78 -16.02 -6.14 -6.56
N GLN A 79 -14.94 -6.91 -6.52
CA GLN A 79 -14.30 -7.42 -5.30
C GLN A 79 -13.03 -6.64 -4.94
N SER A 80 -12.12 -6.44 -5.90
CA SER A 80 -10.84 -5.75 -5.67
C SER A 80 -10.92 -4.23 -5.78
N GLY A 81 -12.07 -3.70 -6.19
CA GLY A 81 -12.25 -2.30 -6.47
C GLY A 81 -11.76 -1.91 -7.88
N PRO A 82 -11.81 -0.62 -8.23
CA PRO A 82 -11.51 -0.16 -9.59
C PRO A 82 -10.02 -0.22 -9.94
N SER A 83 -9.17 -0.54 -8.98
CA SER A 83 -7.72 -0.36 -9.03
C SER A 83 -7.04 -1.69 -8.73
N GLY A 84 -6.58 -2.39 -9.78
CA GLY A 84 -5.86 -3.67 -9.66
C GLY A 84 -4.49 -3.53 -9.00
N CYS A 85 -3.40 -3.61 -9.78
CA CYS A 85 -2.04 -3.54 -9.23
C CYS A 85 -1.77 -2.26 -8.42
N LEU A 86 -2.36 -1.12 -8.80
CA LEU A 86 -2.20 0.14 -8.06
C LEU A 86 -2.75 0.02 -6.62
N GLY A 87 -3.87 -0.67 -6.42
CA GLY A 87 -4.54 -0.82 -5.14
C GLY A 87 -3.97 -1.94 -4.28
N ASP A 88 -3.46 -2.99 -4.93
CA ASP A 88 -2.86 -4.15 -4.28
C ASP A 88 -1.41 -3.86 -3.84
N ILE A 89 -0.55 -3.46 -4.79
CA ILE A 89 0.89 -3.30 -4.55
C ILE A 89 1.38 -1.86 -4.65
N GLY A 90 0.73 -1.03 -5.47
CA GLY A 90 1.09 0.39 -5.62
C GLY A 90 0.94 1.17 -4.31
N VAL A 91 -0.07 0.86 -3.50
CA VAL A 91 -0.25 1.47 -2.17
C VAL A 91 0.88 1.18 -1.19
N HIS A 92 1.54 0.02 -1.31
CA HIS A 92 2.71 -0.31 -0.49
C HIS A 92 3.94 0.48 -0.96
N ALA A 93 4.16 0.56 -2.28
CA ALA A 93 5.23 1.38 -2.84
C ALA A 93 5.06 2.86 -2.46
N PHE A 94 3.84 3.39 -2.57
CA PHE A 94 3.51 4.76 -2.18
C PHE A 94 3.70 5.01 -0.69
N ASN A 95 3.34 4.05 0.18
CA ASN A 95 3.53 4.17 1.62
C ASN A 95 5.02 4.20 2.05
N LEU A 96 5.92 3.62 1.25
CA LEU A 96 7.36 3.61 1.53
C LEU A 96 8.10 4.84 1.00
N ALA A 97 7.50 5.58 0.06
CA ALA A 97 8.08 6.77 -0.57
C ALA A 97 8.01 8.00 0.33
#